data_AF-A0A9Q0NQN0-F1
#
_entry.id   AF-A0A9Q0NQN0-F1
#
_cell.length_a   1.000
_cell.length_b   1.000
_cell.length_c   1.000
_cell.angle_alpha   90.00
_cell.angle_beta   90.00
_cell.angle_gamma   90.00
#
_symmetry.space_group_name_H-M   'P 1'
#
loop_
_entity.id
_entity.type
_entity.pdbx_description
1 polymer ?
#
loop_
_entity_poly.entity_id
_entity_poly.type
_entity_poly.pdbx_seq_one_letter_code
_entity_poly.pdbx_strand_id
1 'polypeptide(L)'
;MEAQFHNFSPNVSSLLPPTNPSSSNKLYHPRNSTFSIPLSKSLKLGFRSSPLLAASTYVTNTDNSSKGENKRSVSPVYVPTPPNRGLRTPHSGYHYDGTTRNFFEGWYFKVSIPERKQSFCFMYTVENPAFAKKLTALELAQHGSRSIGVGAQILGAYDKYICQFSEESQNFWGSRHELVLGNTFVAERNMRPPAKEVPPQEFDKRVLEGFQVSPLWHQGFIRDDGSSDYVETVKTARWQYSTRPVYGWGNVGSTQKSTAGWLAAFPVFEPHWQICMAGGLSTGWIEWDGERFEFEDAPSYSEKNWGGAFPRKWFWVQCNVFEGASGEVALTAAGGLRQIAGRSETFENAALVGVHYDGIFYEFVPWNGVVNWEIFPWGYWYMAADNGTHLVSSVHVSIIHGLTV
;
A
#
# COMPACT_ATOMS: atom_id res chain seq x y z
N MET A 1 -23.12 -14.59 4.35
CA MET A 1 -22.43 -15.85 4.71
C MET A 1 -21.43 -15.45 5.78
N GLU A 2 -21.75 -15.77 7.04
CA GLU A 2 -20.97 -15.30 8.21
C GLU A 2 -19.66 -16.07 8.30
N ALA A 3 -18.54 -15.37 8.13
CA ALA A 3 -17.22 -15.86 8.52
C ALA A 3 -16.89 -15.26 9.90
N GLN A 4 -16.92 -16.10 10.94
CA GLN A 4 -16.35 -15.78 12.23
C GLN A 4 -14.82 -15.84 12.10
N PHE A 5 -14.13 -14.70 12.20
CA PHE A 5 -12.69 -14.69 12.36
C PHE A 5 -12.34 -14.78 13.84
N HIS A 6 -11.64 -15.84 14.21
CA HIS A 6 -11.00 -15.96 15.51
C HIS A 6 -9.82 -15.00 15.61
N ASN A 7 -9.85 -14.13 16.62
CA ASN A 7 -8.71 -13.31 17.02
C ASN A 7 -7.49 -14.20 17.33
N PHE A 8 -6.37 -13.97 16.65
CA PHE A 8 -5.07 -14.42 17.12
C PHE A 8 -4.66 -13.55 18.32
N SER A 9 -4.91 -14.05 19.53
CA SER A 9 -4.24 -13.62 20.76
C SER A 9 -3.33 -14.75 21.24
N PRO A 10 -2.12 -14.46 21.75
CA PRO A 10 -1.26 -15.49 22.32
C PRO A 10 -1.86 -16.02 23.63
N ASN A 11 -1.91 -17.35 23.75
CA ASN A 11 -2.42 -18.11 24.90
C ASN A 11 -1.84 -17.62 26.23
N VAL A 12 -2.71 -17.28 27.18
CA VAL A 12 -2.39 -17.25 28.63
C VAL A 12 -3.19 -18.36 29.31
N SER A 13 -2.43 -19.16 30.06
CA SER A 13 -2.85 -20.34 30.82
C SER A 13 -4.03 -20.12 31.76
N SER A 14 -4.84 -21.17 31.86
CA SER A 14 -6.03 -21.39 32.67
C SER A 14 -5.81 -21.34 34.19
N LEU A 15 -6.53 -20.45 34.88
CA LEU A 15 -6.95 -20.62 36.29
C LEU A 15 -8.34 -19.96 36.47
N LEU A 16 -9.38 -20.77 36.69
CA LEU A 16 -10.71 -20.37 37.21
C LEU A 16 -10.60 -20.09 38.72
N PRO A 17 -11.36 -19.16 39.36
CA PRO A 17 -12.82 -19.33 39.62
C PRO A 17 -13.59 -17.97 39.85
N PRO A 18 -14.76 -17.91 40.51
CA PRO A 18 -16.04 -18.58 40.28
C PRO A 18 -17.17 -17.61 39.82
N THR A 19 -18.25 -18.21 39.35
CA THR A 19 -19.51 -17.61 38.90
C THR A 19 -20.29 -16.84 40.00
N ASN A 20 -20.90 -15.71 39.63
CA ASN A 20 -22.07 -15.18 40.34
C ASN A 20 -23.05 -14.52 39.33
N PRO A 21 -24.35 -14.87 39.31
CA PRO A 21 -25.29 -14.41 38.29
C PRO A 21 -26.18 -13.28 38.82
N SER A 22 -25.99 -12.05 38.32
CA SER A 22 -27.04 -11.03 38.36
C SER A 22 -26.68 -9.82 37.50
N SER A 23 -27.34 -9.68 36.34
CA SER A 23 -28.15 -8.50 36.03
C SER A 23 -28.57 -8.51 34.56
N SER A 24 -29.85 -8.21 34.38
CA SER A 24 -30.63 -8.24 33.15
C SER A 24 -30.13 -7.25 32.09
N ASN A 25 -29.93 -7.73 30.87
CA ASN A 25 -29.85 -6.89 29.67
C ASN A 25 -31.21 -6.27 29.38
N LYS A 26 -31.32 -4.94 29.47
CA LYS A 26 -32.38 -4.16 28.82
C LYS A 26 -31.80 -3.53 27.55
N LEU A 27 -32.35 -3.95 26.41
CA LEU A 27 -32.16 -3.34 25.09
C LEU A 27 -32.62 -1.87 25.13
N TYR A 28 -31.72 -0.96 24.77
CA TYR A 28 -32.03 0.45 24.56
C TYR A 28 -31.93 0.74 23.05
N HIS A 29 -33.07 1.07 22.43
CA HIS A 29 -33.11 1.65 21.08
C HIS A 29 -32.75 3.14 21.14
N PRO A 30 -31.86 3.66 20.28
CA PRO A 30 -31.72 5.09 20.11
C PRO A 30 -32.76 5.62 19.12
N ARG A 31 -33.39 6.73 19.51
CA ARG A 31 -34.32 7.53 18.71
C ARG A 31 -33.55 8.30 17.61
N ASN A 32 -34.22 8.47 16.46
CA ASN A 32 -33.86 9.36 15.37
C ASN A 32 -33.36 10.73 15.87
N SER A 33 -32.09 11.06 15.59
CA SER A 33 -31.58 12.44 15.64
C SER A 33 -31.34 12.94 14.21
N THR A 34 -32.29 13.71 13.71
CA THR A 34 -32.17 14.52 12.49
C THR A 34 -31.17 15.65 12.76
N PHE A 35 -30.00 15.61 12.13
CA PHE A 35 -29.08 16.75 12.10
C PHE A 35 -29.38 17.61 10.87
N SER A 36 -29.81 18.85 11.12
CA SER A 36 -30.00 19.89 10.11
C SER A 36 -28.74 20.77 10.03
N ILE A 37 -28.18 20.90 8.83
CA ILE A 37 -27.08 21.83 8.52
C ILE A 37 -27.70 23.19 8.17
N PRO A 38 -27.26 24.32 8.75
CA PRO A 38 -27.75 25.63 8.35
C PRO A 38 -27.01 26.07 7.08
N LEU A 39 -27.71 26.10 5.94
CA LEU A 39 -27.28 26.86 4.77
C LEU A 39 -27.36 28.36 5.10
N SER A 40 -26.24 29.07 5.09
CA SER A 40 -26.30 30.52 4.86
C SER A 40 -25.04 31.10 4.20
N LYS A 41 -25.34 31.97 3.22
CA LYS A 41 -24.55 33.01 2.57
C LYS A 41 -23.71 32.63 1.35
N SER A 42 -24.37 32.85 0.21
CA SER A 42 -23.78 33.10 -1.11
C SER A 42 -22.70 34.19 -1.02
N LEU A 43 -21.48 33.85 -1.42
CA LEU A 43 -20.44 34.80 -1.79
C LEU A 43 -20.23 34.69 -3.30
N LYS A 44 -20.73 35.69 -4.04
CA LYS A 44 -20.35 35.92 -5.44
C LYS A 44 -18.91 36.44 -5.44
N LEU A 45 -17.94 35.62 -5.83
CA LEU A 45 -16.63 36.10 -6.26
C LEU A 45 -16.56 36.05 -7.78
N GLY A 46 -16.38 37.22 -8.39
CA GLY A 46 -16.13 37.35 -9.82
C GLY A 46 -14.70 36.94 -10.14
N PHE A 47 -14.54 36.01 -11.08
CA PHE A 47 -13.24 35.65 -11.64
C PHE A 47 -12.81 36.74 -12.64
N ARG A 48 -11.70 37.44 -12.33
CA ARG A 48 -10.94 38.18 -13.34
C ARG A 48 -9.99 37.22 -14.03
N SER A 49 -10.20 37.00 -15.31
CA SER A 49 -9.26 36.32 -16.18
C SER A 49 -8.06 37.21 -16.48
N SER A 50 -6.86 36.63 -16.48
CA SER A 50 -5.68 37.18 -17.15
C SER A 50 -4.99 36.01 -17.86
N PRO A 51 -4.62 36.16 -19.15
CA PRO A 51 -4.17 35.03 -19.96
C PRO A 51 -2.68 34.80 -19.75
N LEU A 52 -2.29 33.54 -19.51
CA LEU A 52 -0.93 33.08 -19.77
C LEU A 52 -1.03 31.90 -20.73
N LEU A 53 -0.42 32.09 -21.90
CA LEU A 53 -0.29 31.13 -22.97
C LEU A 53 0.54 29.92 -22.50
N ALA A 54 -0.09 28.76 -22.45
CA ALA A 54 0.60 27.47 -22.56
C ALA A 54 0.07 26.79 -23.82
N ALA A 55 0.90 26.72 -24.86
CA ALA A 55 0.58 26.07 -26.11
C ALA A 55 0.62 24.55 -25.90
N SER A 56 -0.55 23.92 -25.83
CA SER A 56 -0.71 22.48 -26.03
C SER A 56 -1.11 22.23 -27.48
N THR A 57 -0.16 21.82 -28.31
CA THR A 57 -0.46 21.28 -29.64
C THR A 57 -1.06 19.89 -29.48
N TYR A 58 -2.39 19.82 -29.41
CA TYR A 58 -3.11 18.59 -29.73
C TYR A 58 -3.29 18.52 -31.24
N VAL A 59 -2.66 17.52 -31.86
CA VAL A 59 -2.94 17.16 -33.26
C VAL A 59 -4.26 16.40 -33.26
N THR A 60 -5.34 17.09 -33.62
CA THR A 60 -6.61 16.45 -34.00
C THR A 60 -6.50 15.94 -35.43
N ASN A 61 -6.25 14.64 -35.61
CA ASN A 61 -6.53 13.97 -36.88
C ASN A 61 -7.90 13.30 -36.79
N THR A 62 -8.94 14.01 -37.22
CA THR A 62 -10.12 13.38 -37.80
C THR A 62 -9.77 12.92 -39.20
N ASP A 63 -9.68 11.61 -39.41
CA ASP A 63 -9.94 11.02 -40.72
C ASP A 63 -10.53 9.62 -40.55
N ASN A 64 -11.76 9.48 -41.05
CA ASN A 64 -12.48 8.22 -41.19
C ASN A 64 -11.82 7.36 -42.27
N SER A 65 -11.12 6.30 -41.89
CA SER A 65 -10.84 5.18 -42.79
C SER A 65 -10.55 3.90 -41.99
N SER A 66 -11.42 2.92 -42.14
CA SER A 66 -11.31 1.57 -41.61
C SER A 66 -10.11 0.83 -42.20
N LYS A 67 -8.99 0.78 -41.47
CA LYS A 67 -7.91 -0.19 -41.67
C LYS A 67 -7.38 -0.63 -40.31
N GLY A 68 -7.28 -1.95 -40.11
CA GLY A 68 -6.95 -2.58 -38.84
C GLY A 68 -5.72 -1.96 -38.18
N GLU A 69 -5.93 -1.41 -36.98
CA GLU A 69 -4.85 -0.97 -36.12
C GLU A 69 -4.07 -2.22 -35.67
N ASN A 70 -2.84 -2.34 -36.16
CA ASN A 70 -1.83 -3.12 -35.47
C ASN A 70 -1.70 -2.53 -34.06
N LYS A 71 -2.31 -3.17 -33.05
CA LYS A 71 -2.06 -2.85 -31.63
C LYS A 71 -0.55 -2.89 -31.44
N ARG A 72 0.05 -1.72 -31.25
CA ARG A 72 1.48 -1.59 -30.97
C ARG A 72 1.71 -2.29 -29.63
N SER A 73 2.44 -3.40 -29.64
CA SER A 73 2.82 -4.08 -28.40
C SER A 73 3.67 -3.11 -27.57
N VAL A 74 3.11 -2.63 -26.46
CA VAL A 74 3.80 -1.71 -25.56
C VAL A 74 4.65 -2.57 -24.62
N SER A 75 5.93 -2.68 -24.93
CA SER A 75 6.87 -3.45 -24.10
C SER A 75 7.40 -2.56 -22.97
N PRO A 76 7.40 -3.02 -21.71
CA PRO A 76 7.98 -2.28 -20.61
C PRO A 76 9.49 -2.10 -20.82
N VAL A 77 10.01 -0.91 -20.49
CA VAL A 77 11.44 -0.60 -20.67
C VAL A 77 12.14 -0.60 -19.32
N TYR A 78 13.11 -1.49 -19.16
CA TYR A 78 13.94 -1.51 -17.97
C TYR A 78 14.97 -0.38 -17.99
N VAL A 79 15.00 0.39 -16.91
CA VAL A 79 16.02 1.38 -16.63
C VAL A 79 16.50 1.18 -15.20
N PRO A 80 17.81 0.99 -14.95
CA PRO A 80 18.34 0.93 -13.60
C PRO A 80 17.97 2.18 -12.80
N THR A 81 17.64 1.99 -11.52
CA THR A 81 17.28 3.10 -10.64
C THR A 81 18.48 4.06 -10.49
N PRO A 82 18.37 5.33 -10.90
CA PRO A 82 19.46 6.28 -10.72
C PRO A 82 19.60 6.63 -9.21
N PRO A 83 20.82 6.91 -8.72
CA PRO A 83 21.07 7.10 -7.29
C PRO A 83 20.37 8.33 -6.68
N ASN A 84 20.09 9.33 -7.52
CA ASN A 84 19.41 10.58 -7.15
C ASN A 84 18.17 10.74 -8.01
N ARG A 85 16.98 10.75 -7.38
CA ARG A 85 15.70 11.02 -8.02
C ARG A 85 15.00 12.14 -7.28
N GLY A 86 14.46 13.12 -8.01
CA GLY A 86 13.72 14.25 -7.40
C GLY A 86 12.50 13.83 -6.59
N LEU A 87 11.91 12.66 -6.89
CA LEU A 87 10.74 12.11 -6.20
C LEU A 87 11.09 11.01 -5.17
N ARG A 88 12.38 10.78 -4.88
CA ARG A 88 12.76 9.81 -3.83
C ARG A 88 12.31 10.34 -2.48
N THR A 89 11.55 9.55 -1.74
CA THR A 89 11.11 9.92 -0.40
C THR A 89 12.16 9.52 0.64
N PRO A 90 12.16 10.15 1.83
CA PRO A 90 12.86 9.61 2.99
C PRO A 90 12.39 8.18 3.27
N HIS A 91 13.21 7.39 3.98
CA HIS A 91 12.81 6.04 4.41
C HIS A 91 12.44 5.04 3.29
N SER A 92 12.78 5.30 2.01
CA SER A 92 12.49 4.34 0.94
C SER A 92 13.28 3.02 1.08
N GLY A 93 14.49 3.07 1.66
CA GLY A 93 15.37 1.91 1.85
C GLY A 93 14.98 0.96 2.98
N TYR A 94 15.48 -0.27 2.93
CA TYR A 94 15.27 -1.34 3.90
C TYR A 94 15.81 -0.99 5.31
N HIS A 95 14.99 -1.21 6.35
CA HIS A 95 15.23 -0.68 7.71
C HIS A 95 15.74 -1.68 8.73
N TYR A 96 15.89 -2.96 8.37
CA TYR A 96 16.39 -3.93 9.32
C TYR A 96 17.77 -3.53 9.89
N ASP A 97 17.84 -3.50 11.21
CA ASP A 97 18.98 -2.98 11.97
C ASP A 97 19.99 -4.08 12.37
N GLY A 98 19.73 -5.34 12.03
CA GLY A 98 20.61 -6.47 12.37
C GLY A 98 20.37 -7.04 13.77
N THR A 99 19.37 -6.56 14.51
CA THR A 99 19.07 -7.03 15.87
C THR A 99 18.08 -8.20 15.87
N THR A 100 17.92 -8.86 17.02
CA THR A 100 16.95 -9.95 17.24
C THR A 100 15.62 -9.46 17.82
N ARG A 101 15.38 -8.14 17.86
CA ARG A 101 14.09 -7.58 18.29
C ARG A 101 12.99 -8.05 17.32
N ASN A 102 11.74 -8.06 17.77
CA ASN A 102 10.65 -8.35 16.85
C ASN A 102 10.63 -7.30 15.75
N PHE A 103 10.62 -7.75 14.50
CA PHE A 103 10.71 -6.87 13.34
C PHE A 103 9.91 -7.44 12.17
N PHE A 104 9.19 -6.58 11.49
CA PHE A 104 8.69 -6.82 10.15
C PHE A 104 8.98 -5.59 9.29
N GLU A 105 9.05 -5.83 7.98
CA GLU A 105 8.95 -4.77 6.99
C GLU A 105 8.06 -5.26 5.85
N GLY A 106 7.07 -4.44 5.51
CA GLY A 106 6.09 -4.71 4.47
C GLY A 106 6.13 -3.62 3.41
N TRP A 107 5.92 -4.02 2.16
CA TRP A 107 5.81 -3.12 1.01
C TRP A 107 4.52 -3.38 0.27
N TYR A 108 3.87 -2.31 -0.16
CA TYR A 108 2.64 -2.36 -0.92
C TYR A 108 2.81 -1.61 -2.24
N PHE A 109 2.42 -2.23 -3.34
CA PHE A 109 2.40 -1.63 -4.67
C PHE A 109 1.03 -1.83 -5.29
N LYS A 110 0.52 -0.83 -6.00
CA LYS A 110 -0.76 -0.92 -6.72
C LYS A 110 -0.60 -0.46 -8.15
N VAL A 111 -1.25 -1.18 -9.07
CA VAL A 111 -1.51 -0.75 -10.45
C VAL A 111 -3.01 -0.84 -10.67
N SER A 112 -3.64 0.25 -11.09
CA SER A 112 -5.05 0.29 -11.47
C SER A 112 -5.16 0.35 -12.99
N ILE A 113 -6.05 -0.46 -13.56
CA ILE A 113 -6.31 -0.55 -15.01
C ILE A 113 -7.77 -0.11 -15.24
N PRO A 114 -8.05 1.21 -15.33
CA PRO A 114 -9.40 1.75 -15.36
C PRO A 114 -10.24 1.19 -16.51
N GLU A 115 -9.64 0.96 -17.68
CA GLU A 115 -10.30 0.44 -18.89
C GLU A 115 -10.85 -0.97 -18.68
N ARG A 116 -10.23 -1.73 -17.76
CA ARG A 116 -10.64 -3.08 -17.38
C ARG A 116 -11.46 -3.11 -16.09
N LYS A 117 -11.55 -1.99 -15.37
CA LYS A 117 -12.11 -1.89 -14.01
C LYS A 117 -11.49 -2.91 -13.05
N GLN A 118 -10.17 -3.10 -13.17
CA GLN A 118 -9.40 -4.02 -12.32
C GLN A 118 -8.23 -3.29 -11.68
N SER A 119 -7.78 -3.75 -10.53
CA SER A 119 -6.52 -3.33 -9.91
C SER A 119 -5.74 -4.55 -9.46
N PHE A 120 -4.42 -4.40 -9.38
CA PHE A 120 -3.51 -5.39 -8.83
C PHE A 120 -2.73 -4.76 -7.69
N CYS A 121 -2.83 -5.39 -6.52
CA CYS A 121 -2.17 -4.96 -5.30
C CYS A 121 -1.14 -6.02 -4.91
N PHE A 122 0.13 -5.66 -4.91
CA PHE A 122 1.24 -6.52 -4.55
C PHE A 122 1.70 -6.18 -3.15
N MET A 123 1.81 -7.19 -2.29
CA MET A 123 2.29 -7.06 -0.92
C MET A 123 3.50 -7.97 -0.72
N TYR A 124 4.61 -7.38 -0.30
CA TYR A 124 5.81 -8.11 0.07
C TYR A 124 6.07 -7.94 1.56
N THR A 125 6.50 -9.00 2.23
CA THR A 125 6.83 -8.95 3.64
C THR A 125 8.16 -9.65 3.91
N VAL A 126 8.91 -9.13 4.87
CA VAL A 126 10.00 -9.87 5.53
C VAL A 126 9.80 -9.77 7.04
N GLU A 127 9.91 -10.91 7.71
CA GLU A 127 9.66 -11.04 9.13
C GLU A 127 10.88 -11.62 9.83
N ASN A 128 11.31 -10.95 10.90
CA ASN A 128 12.41 -11.36 11.78
C ASN A 128 13.64 -11.92 11.03
N PRO A 129 14.24 -11.14 10.12
CA PRO A 129 15.35 -11.56 9.24
C PRO A 129 16.64 -11.93 9.99
N ALA A 130 16.72 -11.69 11.31
CA ALA A 130 17.76 -12.23 12.18
C ALA A 130 17.83 -13.77 12.13
N PHE A 131 16.67 -14.41 11.85
CA PHE A 131 16.51 -15.85 11.81
C PHE A 131 16.22 -16.26 10.37
N ALA A 132 17.28 -16.53 9.61
CA ALA A 132 17.18 -16.86 8.19
C ALA A 132 16.52 -18.22 7.90
N LYS A 133 16.38 -19.06 8.94
CA LYS A 133 15.84 -20.42 8.90
C LYS A 133 14.95 -20.64 10.12
N LYS A 134 14.21 -21.74 10.10
CA LYS A 134 13.39 -22.20 11.23
C LYS A 134 14.16 -22.16 12.55
N LEU A 135 13.54 -21.55 13.56
CA LEU A 135 14.10 -21.38 14.89
C LEU A 135 14.46 -22.73 15.51
N THR A 136 15.67 -22.81 16.04
CA THR A 136 16.11 -23.92 16.89
C THR A 136 15.39 -23.89 18.25
N ALA A 137 15.42 -25.00 18.98
CA ALA A 137 14.85 -25.07 20.33
C ALA A 137 15.48 -24.04 21.29
N LEU A 138 16.77 -23.74 21.12
CA LEU A 138 17.47 -22.74 21.92
C LEU A 138 16.98 -21.32 21.60
N GLU A 139 16.84 -20.98 20.30
CA GLU A 139 16.34 -19.67 19.88
C GLU A 139 14.88 -19.49 20.32
N LEU A 140 14.04 -20.52 20.21
CA LEU A 140 12.67 -20.47 20.75
C LEU A 140 12.64 -20.20 22.25
N ALA A 141 13.55 -20.79 23.02
CA ALA A 141 13.64 -20.56 24.46
C ALA A 141 14.13 -19.15 24.81
N GLN A 142 15.06 -18.59 24.04
CA GLN A 142 15.66 -17.27 24.28
C GLN A 142 14.78 -16.11 23.79
N HIS A 143 14.09 -16.33 22.68
CA HIS A 143 13.45 -15.28 21.90
C HIS A 143 11.91 -15.43 21.84
N GLY A 144 11.38 -16.56 22.32
CA GLY A 144 9.95 -16.87 22.22
C GLY A 144 9.52 -17.20 20.79
N SER A 145 8.25 -17.59 20.66
CA SER A 145 7.62 -17.79 19.36
C SER A 145 7.55 -16.47 18.58
N ARG A 146 7.85 -16.54 17.28
CA ARG A 146 7.81 -15.41 16.36
C ARG A 146 7.64 -15.91 14.94
N SER A 147 6.92 -15.15 14.14
CA SER A 147 6.84 -15.39 12.70
C SER A 147 8.14 -14.98 12.03
N ILE A 148 8.65 -15.82 11.13
CA ILE A 148 9.88 -15.58 10.38
C ILE A 148 9.59 -15.86 8.91
N GLY A 149 10.32 -15.19 8.02
CA GLY A 149 10.28 -15.55 6.60
C GLY A 149 9.99 -14.38 5.68
N VAL A 150 9.55 -14.73 4.47
CA VAL A 150 9.30 -13.78 3.39
C VAL A 150 8.01 -14.17 2.69
N GLY A 151 7.13 -13.19 2.48
CA GLY A 151 5.86 -13.37 1.77
C GLY A 151 5.80 -12.53 0.49
N ALA A 152 5.14 -13.08 -0.52
CA ALA A 152 4.65 -12.35 -1.69
C ALA A 152 3.16 -12.67 -1.87
N GLN A 153 2.33 -11.64 -1.83
CA GLN A 153 0.88 -11.75 -1.93
C GLN A 153 0.37 -10.80 -3.01
N ILE A 154 -0.63 -11.23 -3.77
CA ILE A 154 -1.29 -10.36 -4.76
C ILE A 154 -2.80 -10.50 -4.60
N LEU A 155 -3.47 -9.37 -4.38
CA LEU A 155 -4.91 -9.25 -4.59
C LEU A 155 -5.12 -8.62 -5.97
N GLY A 156 -5.67 -9.40 -6.89
CA GLY A 156 -5.69 -9.07 -8.31
C GLY A 156 -7.09 -8.94 -8.89
N ALA A 157 -7.16 -9.10 -10.22
CA ALA A 157 -8.41 -9.01 -10.94
C ALA A 157 -9.45 -10.02 -10.43
N TYR A 158 -10.72 -9.62 -10.46
CA TYR A 158 -11.88 -10.40 -10.04
C TYR A 158 -11.87 -10.76 -8.55
N ASP A 159 -11.25 -9.92 -7.71
CA ASP A 159 -11.10 -10.10 -6.27
C ASP A 159 -10.43 -11.43 -5.86
N LYS A 160 -9.69 -12.03 -6.79
CA LYS A 160 -8.93 -13.26 -6.55
C LYS A 160 -7.60 -12.95 -5.88
N TYR A 161 -7.05 -13.95 -5.23
CA TYR A 161 -5.85 -13.84 -4.42
C TYR A 161 -4.77 -14.85 -4.82
N ILE A 162 -3.52 -14.57 -4.51
CA ILE A 162 -2.42 -15.55 -4.55
C ILE A 162 -1.43 -15.20 -3.45
N CYS A 163 -0.89 -16.22 -2.79
CA CYS A 163 0.14 -16.09 -1.78
C CYS A 163 1.23 -17.13 -2.01
N GLN A 164 2.47 -16.68 -1.89
CA GLN A 164 3.63 -17.55 -1.72
C GLN A 164 4.42 -17.10 -0.52
N PHE A 165 4.56 -17.97 0.47
CA PHE A 165 5.32 -17.72 1.69
C PHE A 165 6.45 -18.73 1.88
N SER A 166 7.56 -18.29 2.47
CA SER A 166 8.65 -19.15 2.90
C SER A 166 9.09 -18.78 4.30
N GLU A 167 9.19 -19.78 5.19
CA GLU A 167 9.80 -19.61 6.53
C GLU A 167 11.33 -19.34 6.45
N GLU A 168 11.95 -19.47 5.27
CA GLU A 168 13.37 -19.18 5.05
C GLU A 168 13.54 -17.83 4.34
N SER A 169 14.35 -16.94 4.92
CA SER A 169 14.60 -15.59 4.38
C SER A 169 16.00 -15.39 3.81
N GLN A 170 16.80 -16.46 3.70
CA GLN A 170 18.19 -16.40 3.24
C GLN A 170 18.40 -15.84 1.81
N ASN A 171 17.35 -15.85 0.98
CA ASN A 171 17.37 -15.36 -0.39
C ASN A 171 16.75 -13.96 -0.55
N PHE A 172 16.25 -13.37 0.54
CA PHE A 172 15.75 -12.01 0.54
C PHE A 172 16.90 -11.02 0.58
N TRP A 173 16.74 -9.91 -0.15
CA TRP A 173 17.64 -8.78 -0.09
C TRP A 173 16.87 -7.48 -0.26
N GLY A 174 17.37 -6.42 0.39
CA GLY A 174 16.80 -5.08 0.30
C GLY A 174 17.91 -4.03 0.37
N SER A 175 17.82 -3.00 -0.47
CA SER A 175 18.75 -1.87 -0.46
C SER A 175 18.52 -1.01 0.77
N ARG A 176 19.55 -0.73 1.56
CA ARG A 176 19.46 0.17 2.74
C ARG A 176 19.11 1.62 2.38
N HIS A 177 19.28 2.01 1.12
CA HIS A 177 19.19 3.41 0.73
C HIS A 177 18.07 3.70 -0.26
N GLU A 178 17.57 2.72 -1.00
CA GLU A 178 16.56 2.94 -2.03
C GLU A 178 15.45 1.89 -1.93
N LEU A 179 14.25 2.21 -2.42
CA LEU A 179 13.16 1.22 -2.55
C LEU A 179 13.54 0.21 -3.63
N VAL A 180 14.44 -0.71 -3.30
CA VAL A 180 14.86 -1.81 -4.15
C VAL A 180 14.95 -3.04 -3.27
N LEU A 181 14.19 -4.08 -3.61
CA LEU A 181 14.21 -5.35 -2.91
C LEU A 181 13.90 -6.51 -3.86
N GLY A 182 14.17 -7.71 -3.38
CA GLY A 182 13.78 -8.92 -4.07
C GLY A 182 13.90 -10.15 -3.20
N ASN A 183 13.28 -11.22 -3.67
CA ASN A 183 13.38 -12.54 -3.07
C ASN A 183 13.38 -13.61 -4.15
N THR A 184 14.07 -14.71 -3.89
CA THR A 184 14.01 -15.93 -4.70
C THR A 184 13.43 -17.05 -3.86
N PHE A 185 12.21 -17.48 -4.18
CA PHE A 185 11.59 -18.66 -3.59
C PHE A 185 12.17 -19.93 -4.19
N VAL A 186 12.28 -19.97 -5.53
CA VAL A 186 12.86 -21.09 -6.28
C VAL A 186 13.88 -20.56 -7.27
N ALA A 187 15.13 -21.01 -7.13
CA ALA A 187 16.21 -20.67 -8.05
C ALA A 187 16.30 -21.67 -9.20
N GLU A 188 16.80 -21.22 -10.35
CA GLU A 188 17.15 -22.10 -11.47
C GLU A 188 18.28 -23.07 -11.06
N ARG A 189 18.27 -24.28 -11.64
CA ARG A 189 19.20 -25.34 -11.24
C ARG A 189 20.66 -24.90 -11.41
N ASN A 190 21.46 -25.08 -10.35
CA ASN A 190 22.88 -24.69 -10.29
C ASN A 190 23.14 -23.17 -10.43
N MET A 191 22.11 -22.33 -10.38
CA MET A 191 22.27 -20.88 -10.40
C MET A 191 22.18 -20.32 -8.99
N ARG A 192 23.02 -19.34 -8.68
CA ARG A 192 22.93 -18.61 -7.41
C ARG A 192 21.77 -17.61 -7.47
N PRO A 193 20.91 -17.50 -6.43
CA PRO A 193 19.93 -16.42 -6.32
C PRO A 193 20.56 -15.02 -6.39
N PRO A 194 19.92 -14.02 -7.02
CA PRO A 194 20.35 -12.62 -6.93
C PRO A 194 20.41 -12.14 -5.47
N ALA A 195 21.39 -11.31 -5.15
CA ALA A 195 21.54 -10.66 -3.83
C ALA A 195 21.36 -9.12 -3.91
N LYS A 196 20.99 -8.64 -5.10
CA LYS A 196 20.71 -7.25 -5.46
C LYS A 196 19.93 -7.24 -6.77
N GLU A 197 19.42 -6.07 -7.15
CA GLU A 197 18.77 -5.88 -8.45
C GLU A 197 19.72 -6.28 -9.58
N VAL A 198 19.18 -7.04 -10.54
CA VAL A 198 19.87 -7.43 -11.77
C VAL A 198 18.99 -7.08 -12.97
N PRO A 199 19.56 -6.98 -14.18
CA PRO A 199 18.76 -6.79 -15.39
C PRO A 199 17.69 -7.90 -15.54
N PRO A 200 16.51 -7.58 -16.10
CA PRO A 200 15.39 -8.53 -16.24
C PRO A 200 15.77 -9.88 -16.82
N GLN A 201 16.58 -9.88 -17.88
CA GLN A 201 17.01 -11.09 -18.56
C GLN A 201 17.98 -11.94 -17.72
N GLU A 202 18.69 -11.32 -16.77
CA GLU A 202 19.53 -12.06 -15.82
C GLU A 202 18.66 -12.67 -14.71
N PHE A 203 17.68 -11.92 -14.21
CA PHE A 203 16.71 -12.43 -13.24
C PHE A 203 15.97 -13.65 -13.80
N ASP A 204 15.43 -13.56 -15.03
CA ASP A 204 14.67 -14.63 -15.69
C ASP A 204 15.51 -15.92 -15.89
N LYS A 205 16.84 -15.80 -15.95
CA LYS A 205 17.76 -16.95 -16.06
C LYS A 205 18.08 -17.61 -14.71
N ARG A 206 17.85 -16.91 -13.61
CA ARG A 206 18.32 -17.30 -12.27
C ARG A 206 17.18 -17.63 -11.31
N VAL A 207 16.01 -17.05 -11.53
CA VAL A 207 14.86 -17.10 -10.61
C VAL A 207 13.70 -17.75 -11.33
N LEU A 208 13.34 -18.96 -10.88
CA LEU A 208 12.15 -19.66 -11.35
C LEU A 208 10.89 -19.08 -10.70
N GLU A 209 10.94 -18.83 -9.38
CA GLU A 209 9.86 -18.23 -8.60
C GLU A 209 10.43 -17.20 -7.63
N GLY A 210 9.87 -16.00 -7.63
CA GLY A 210 10.40 -14.86 -6.89
C GLY A 210 10.01 -13.53 -7.53
N PHE A 211 10.55 -12.46 -6.98
CA PHE A 211 10.29 -11.10 -7.46
C PHE A 211 11.52 -10.20 -7.27
N GLN A 212 11.58 -9.14 -8.07
CA GLN A 212 12.40 -7.97 -7.77
C GLN A 212 11.63 -6.71 -8.13
N VAL A 213 11.81 -5.69 -7.31
CA VAL A 213 11.13 -4.40 -7.49
C VAL A 213 12.09 -3.26 -7.18
N SER A 214 11.94 -2.19 -7.96
CA SER A 214 12.59 -0.88 -7.78
C SER A 214 11.53 0.22 -7.98
N PRO A 215 11.86 1.52 -7.79
CA PRO A 215 10.88 2.57 -8.04
C PRO A 215 10.46 2.69 -9.51
N LEU A 216 11.23 2.10 -10.43
CA LEU A 216 11.05 2.23 -11.88
C LEU A 216 10.74 0.90 -12.58
N TRP A 217 10.86 -0.22 -11.87
CA TRP A 217 10.75 -1.55 -12.44
C TRP A 217 10.13 -2.54 -11.48
N HIS A 218 9.24 -3.39 -11.99
CA HIS A 218 8.66 -4.45 -11.20
C HIS A 218 8.48 -5.72 -12.03
N GLN A 219 9.01 -6.84 -11.54
CA GLN A 219 8.82 -8.14 -12.19
C GLN A 219 8.80 -9.29 -11.19
N GLY A 220 8.17 -10.38 -11.60
CA GLY A 220 8.21 -11.62 -10.84
C GLY A 220 7.31 -12.70 -11.41
N PHE A 221 7.40 -13.85 -10.75
CA PHE A 221 6.55 -15.01 -10.96
C PHE A 221 6.37 -15.73 -9.63
N ILE A 222 5.14 -15.98 -9.21
CA ILE A 222 4.83 -16.74 -8.00
C ILE A 222 3.73 -17.77 -8.27
N ARG A 223 3.68 -18.78 -7.43
CA ARG A 223 2.64 -19.83 -7.42
C ARG A 223 1.93 -19.85 -6.09
N ASP A 224 0.65 -20.18 -6.12
CA ASP A 224 -0.11 -20.43 -4.89
C ASP A 224 0.51 -21.60 -4.13
N ASP A 225 0.81 -21.37 -2.85
CA ASP A 225 1.36 -22.40 -1.95
C ASP A 225 0.27 -23.23 -1.27
N GLY A 226 -1.01 -22.90 -1.52
CA GLY A 226 -2.17 -23.58 -0.96
C GLY A 226 -2.47 -23.22 0.51
N SER A 227 -1.81 -22.19 1.07
CA SER A 227 -2.03 -21.74 2.45
C SER A 227 -3.31 -20.92 2.66
N SER A 228 -4.02 -20.59 1.58
CA SER A 228 -5.11 -19.60 1.59
C SER A 228 -6.46 -20.22 1.24
N ASP A 229 -6.94 -21.15 2.07
CA ASP A 229 -8.19 -21.91 1.88
C ASP A 229 -9.49 -21.12 2.16
N TYR A 230 -9.35 -19.89 2.64
CA TYR A 230 -10.44 -19.00 3.05
C TYR A 230 -10.83 -17.95 2.00
N VAL A 231 -10.15 -17.92 0.85
CA VAL A 231 -10.36 -16.95 -0.24
C VAL A 231 -10.23 -17.64 -1.59
N GLU A 232 -10.86 -17.10 -2.63
CA GLU A 232 -10.70 -17.61 -4.00
C GLU A 232 -9.29 -17.29 -4.51
N THR A 233 -8.52 -18.33 -4.86
CA THR A 233 -7.13 -18.19 -5.31
C THR A 233 -6.93 -18.43 -6.81
N VAL A 234 -5.85 -17.86 -7.37
CA VAL A 234 -5.31 -18.22 -8.69
C VAL A 234 -4.06 -19.07 -8.53
N LYS A 235 -3.80 -19.97 -9.48
CA LYS A 235 -2.65 -20.89 -9.37
C LYS A 235 -1.29 -20.23 -9.55
N THR A 236 -1.23 -19.22 -10.42
CA THR A 236 0.02 -18.57 -10.82
C THR A 236 -0.22 -17.11 -11.15
N ALA A 237 0.77 -16.27 -10.88
CA ALA A 237 0.82 -14.90 -11.35
C ALA A 237 2.22 -14.59 -11.91
N ARG A 238 2.29 -13.93 -13.06
CA ARG A 238 3.53 -13.44 -13.67
C ARG A 238 3.37 -11.99 -14.06
N TRP A 239 4.37 -11.15 -13.83
CA TRP A 239 4.26 -9.75 -14.20
C TRP A 239 5.59 -9.16 -14.62
N GLN A 240 5.49 -8.11 -15.42
CA GLN A 240 6.63 -7.28 -15.79
C GLN A 240 6.12 -5.92 -16.23
N TYR A 241 6.52 -4.87 -15.52
CA TYR A 241 6.16 -3.50 -15.88
C TYR A 241 7.22 -2.50 -15.43
N SER A 242 7.29 -1.39 -16.16
CA SER A 242 8.06 -0.20 -15.78
C SER A 242 7.12 0.84 -15.21
N THR A 243 7.62 1.67 -14.31
CA THR A 243 6.84 2.75 -13.69
C THR A 243 7.56 4.08 -13.88
N ARG A 244 6.80 5.10 -14.25
CA ARG A 244 7.21 6.51 -14.24
C ARG A 244 6.55 7.21 -13.05
N PRO A 245 7.30 7.49 -11.97
CA PRO A 245 6.76 8.19 -10.82
C PRO A 245 6.36 9.63 -11.18
N VAL A 246 5.21 10.06 -10.67
CA VAL A 246 4.64 11.40 -10.87
C VAL A 246 4.65 12.18 -9.56
N TYR A 247 4.25 11.54 -8.46
CA TYR A 247 4.18 12.13 -7.12
C TYR A 247 4.93 11.28 -6.10
N GLY A 248 5.79 11.93 -5.31
CA GLY A 248 6.40 11.37 -4.11
C GLY A 248 5.53 11.68 -2.88
N TRP A 249 6.12 12.31 -1.86
CA TRP A 249 5.41 12.85 -0.70
C TRP A 249 5.84 14.31 -0.48
N GLY A 250 5.30 15.21 -1.30
CA GLY A 250 5.76 16.59 -1.41
C GLY A 250 5.45 17.19 -2.78
N ASN A 251 5.63 18.51 -2.93
CA ASN A 251 5.48 19.16 -4.23
C ASN A 251 6.46 18.57 -5.24
N VAL A 252 6.04 18.47 -6.50
CA VAL A 252 6.93 18.11 -7.61
C VAL A 252 8.01 19.18 -7.75
N GLY A 253 9.25 18.75 -7.95
CA GLY A 253 10.42 19.64 -8.02
C GLY A 253 10.90 20.18 -6.67
N SER A 254 10.28 19.78 -5.55
CA SER A 254 10.70 20.16 -4.19
C SER A 254 11.24 18.96 -3.40
N THR A 255 11.82 19.24 -2.23
CA THR A 255 12.25 18.20 -1.28
C THR A 255 11.06 17.35 -0.82
N GLN A 256 11.19 16.03 -0.94
CA GLN A 256 10.19 15.08 -0.47
C GLN A 256 10.30 14.87 1.05
N LYS A 257 9.16 14.60 1.68
CA LYS A 257 8.99 14.56 3.14
C LYS A 257 8.78 13.15 3.66
N SER A 258 9.07 12.94 4.95
CA SER A 258 8.62 11.76 5.68
C SER A 258 7.12 11.83 5.93
N THR A 259 6.39 10.73 5.72
CA THR A 259 4.91 10.72 5.79
C THR A 259 4.36 11.10 7.16
N ALA A 260 5.02 10.67 8.24
CA ALA A 260 4.65 11.05 9.61
C ALA A 260 5.51 12.21 10.17
N GLY A 261 6.17 12.98 9.30
CA GLY A 261 7.04 14.09 9.70
C GLY A 261 8.23 13.64 10.56
N TRP A 262 8.75 14.55 11.40
CA TRP A 262 9.87 14.27 12.29
C TRP A 262 9.53 13.25 13.40
N LEU A 263 8.24 13.08 13.72
CA LEU A 263 7.79 12.09 14.70
C LEU A 263 8.05 10.65 14.21
N ALA A 264 8.10 10.43 12.89
CA ALA A 264 8.52 9.15 12.29
C ALA A 264 9.96 8.74 12.67
N ALA A 265 10.80 9.65 13.18
CA ALA A 265 12.19 9.35 13.51
C ALA A 265 12.35 8.60 14.85
N PHE A 266 11.32 8.54 15.72
CA PHE A 266 11.45 7.88 17.02
C PHE A 266 11.00 6.40 16.96
N PRO A 267 11.81 5.45 17.47
CA PRO A 267 11.46 4.02 17.55
C PRO A 267 10.22 3.69 18.40
N VAL A 268 9.68 4.68 19.10
CA VAL A 268 8.46 4.60 19.90
C VAL A 268 7.20 4.51 19.03
N PHE A 269 7.25 5.01 17.79
CA PHE A 269 6.06 5.12 16.92
C PHE A 269 6.03 4.00 15.87
N GLU A 270 5.99 2.75 16.34
CA GLU A 270 5.86 1.58 15.47
C GLU A 270 4.37 1.24 15.17
N PRO A 271 4.08 0.74 13.96
CA PRO A 271 4.99 0.66 12.83
C PRO A 271 5.16 2.05 12.22
N HIS A 272 6.37 2.32 11.73
CA HIS A 272 6.60 3.43 10.84
C HIS A 272 5.93 3.18 9.50
N TRP A 273 5.61 4.25 8.78
CA TRP A 273 4.92 4.20 7.50
C TRP A 273 5.45 5.29 6.58
N GLN A 274 5.66 4.95 5.32
CA GLN A 274 6.18 5.87 4.32
C GLN A 274 5.52 5.63 2.96
N ILE A 275 4.96 6.69 2.40
CA ILE A 275 4.58 6.72 0.99
C ILE A 275 5.83 6.81 0.15
N CYS A 276 6.05 5.84 -0.72
CA CYS A 276 7.21 5.80 -1.61
C CYS A 276 6.88 6.43 -2.97
N MET A 277 5.62 6.35 -3.39
CA MET A 277 5.08 7.00 -4.58
C MET A 277 3.57 7.19 -4.40
N ALA A 278 3.12 8.42 -4.21
CA ALA A 278 1.68 8.72 -4.11
C ALA A 278 0.98 8.56 -5.47
N GLY A 279 1.69 8.78 -6.57
CA GLY A 279 1.16 8.61 -7.92
C GLY A 279 2.28 8.32 -8.92
N GLY A 280 2.00 7.41 -9.86
CA GLY A 280 2.88 7.05 -10.96
C GLY A 280 2.09 6.43 -12.10
N LEU A 281 2.75 6.26 -13.23
CA LEU A 281 2.16 5.70 -14.44
C LEU A 281 2.98 4.48 -14.86
N SER A 282 2.35 3.32 -14.86
CA SER A 282 3.00 2.05 -15.18
C SER A 282 2.61 1.55 -16.55
N THR A 283 3.58 0.92 -17.22
CA THR A 283 3.39 0.34 -18.54
C THR A 283 3.98 -1.06 -18.54
N GLY A 284 3.22 -2.05 -18.99
CA GLY A 284 3.64 -3.43 -19.03
C GLY A 284 2.48 -4.40 -19.00
N TRP A 285 2.68 -5.54 -18.34
CA TRP A 285 1.69 -6.61 -18.33
C TRP A 285 1.71 -7.43 -17.04
N ILE A 286 0.54 -8.01 -16.72
CA ILE A 286 0.33 -8.97 -15.65
C ILE A 286 -0.44 -10.17 -16.24
N GLU A 287 0.12 -11.37 -16.13
CA GLU A 287 -0.56 -12.63 -16.39
C GLU A 287 -1.17 -13.15 -15.09
N TRP A 288 -2.48 -13.36 -15.11
CA TRP A 288 -3.31 -13.66 -13.95
C TRP A 288 -4.39 -14.67 -14.36
N ASP A 289 -4.38 -15.85 -13.73
CA ASP A 289 -5.35 -16.92 -14.01
C ASP A 289 -5.44 -17.33 -15.50
N GLY A 290 -4.31 -17.29 -16.21
CA GLY A 290 -4.25 -17.57 -17.66
C GLY A 290 -4.72 -16.42 -18.56
N GLU A 291 -5.16 -15.29 -17.98
CA GLU A 291 -5.46 -14.05 -18.71
C GLU A 291 -4.27 -13.08 -18.63
N ARG A 292 -4.01 -12.36 -19.73
CA ARG A 292 -2.97 -11.32 -19.79
C ARG A 292 -3.61 -9.93 -19.80
N PHE A 293 -3.31 -9.14 -18.78
CA PHE A 293 -3.66 -7.74 -18.63
C PHE A 293 -2.50 -6.89 -19.12
N GLU A 294 -2.65 -6.24 -20.27
CA GLU A 294 -1.67 -5.29 -20.79
C GLU A 294 -2.17 -3.87 -20.55
N PHE A 295 -1.26 -2.98 -20.16
CA PHE A 295 -1.60 -1.61 -19.81
C PHE A 295 -0.48 -0.65 -20.16
N GLU A 296 -0.85 0.58 -20.48
CA GLU A 296 0.03 1.70 -20.82
C GLU A 296 -0.37 2.90 -19.98
N ASP A 297 0.62 3.53 -19.32
CA ASP A 297 0.43 4.66 -18.40
C ASP A 297 -0.71 4.44 -17.38
N ALA A 298 -0.80 3.22 -16.82
CA ALA A 298 -1.76 2.86 -15.79
C ALA A 298 -1.45 3.51 -14.43
N PRO A 299 -2.43 4.15 -13.75
CA PRO A 299 -2.23 4.75 -12.44
C PRO A 299 -1.67 3.77 -11.42
N SER A 300 -0.64 4.20 -10.69
CA SER A 300 0.14 3.35 -9.80
C SER A 300 0.48 4.03 -8.48
N TYR A 301 0.76 3.23 -7.46
CA TYR A 301 1.06 3.68 -6.10
C TYR A 301 2.05 2.75 -5.41
N SER A 302 2.84 3.26 -4.46
CA SER A 302 3.61 2.40 -3.55
C SER A 302 3.85 3.01 -2.18
N GLU A 303 3.90 2.15 -1.16
CA GLU A 303 4.19 2.49 0.23
C GLU A 303 4.89 1.34 0.95
N LYS A 304 5.29 1.59 2.19
CA LYS A 304 5.91 0.60 3.06
C LYS A 304 5.70 0.89 4.54
N ASN A 305 5.82 -0.15 5.35
CA ASN A 305 5.70 -0.11 6.79
C ASN A 305 6.81 -0.94 7.42
N TRP A 306 7.34 -0.51 8.57
CA TRP A 306 8.32 -1.31 9.31
C TRP A 306 8.21 -1.09 10.82
N GLY A 307 8.60 -2.08 11.61
CA GLY A 307 8.55 -1.99 13.07
C GLY A 307 8.33 -3.35 13.72
N GLY A 308 8.00 -3.38 15.00
CA GLY A 308 7.78 -4.62 15.76
C GLY A 308 6.33 -5.11 15.76
N ALA A 309 5.34 -4.25 15.48
CA ALA A 309 3.92 -4.63 15.40
C ALA A 309 3.09 -3.56 14.68
N PHE A 310 1.88 -3.91 14.23
CA PHE A 310 0.87 -2.95 13.76
C PHE A 310 0.12 -2.27 14.92
N PRO A 311 -0.52 -1.09 14.70
CA PRO A 311 -1.35 -0.45 15.72
C PRO A 311 -2.58 -1.29 16.05
N ARG A 312 -3.19 -1.06 17.22
CA ARG A 312 -4.39 -1.79 17.66
C ARG A 312 -5.56 -1.66 16.70
N LYS A 313 -5.68 -0.50 16.06
CA LYS A 313 -6.67 -0.20 15.01
C LYS A 313 -6.01 0.71 14.00
N TRP A 314 -6.29 0.47 12.73
CA TRP A 314 -5.82 1.31 11.64
C TRP A 314 -6.84 1.26 10.51
N PHE A 315 -6.82 2.30 9.69
CA PHE A 315 -7.49 2.35 8.40
C PHE A 315 -6.53 2.97 7.40
N TRP A 316 -6.74 2.65 6.14
CA TRP A 316 -5.94 3.14 5.03
C TRP A 316 -6.84 3.28 3.81
N VAL A 317 -6.65 4.38 3.06
CA VAL A 317 -7.41 4.72 1.87
C VAL A 317 -6.45 5.28 0.84
N GLN A 318 -6.50 4.77 -0.38
CA GLN A 318 -5.70 5.27 -1.48
C GLN A 318 -6.48 5.25 -2.79
N CYS A 319 -6.44 6.35 -3.53
CA CYS A 319 -7.12 6.46 -4.83
C CYS A 319 -6.32 7.34 -5.79
N ASN A 320 -6.09 6.84 -7.01
CA ASN A 320 -5.46 7.58 -8.11
C ASN A 320 -6.33 7.59 -9.38
N VAL A 321 -7.61 7.22 -9.27
CA VAL A 321 -8.53 7.14 -10.41
C VAL A 321 -9.76 7.98 -10.07
N PHE A 322 -9.87 9.14 -10.70
CA PHE A 322 -10.93 10.11 -10.44
C PHE A 322 -11.70 10.39 -11.72
N GLU A 323 -13.00 10.09 -11.71
CA GLU A 323 -13.88 10.46 -12.81
C GLU A 323 -13.95 11.99 -12.95
N GLY A 324 -13.74 12.51 -14.17
CA GLY A 324 -13.81 13.94 -14.47
C GLY A 324 -12.59 14.77 -14.04
N ALA A 325 -11.57 14.18 -13.43
CA ALA A 325 -10.31 14.88 -13.17
C ALA A 325 -9.52 15.11 -14.47
N SER A 326 -9.01 16.33 -14.66
CA SER A 326 -8.04 16.64 -15.71
C SER A 326 -6.63 16.43 -15.18
N GLY A 327 -5.95 15.37 -15.60
CA GLY A 327 -4.57 15.05 -15.19
C GLY A 327 -4.48 14.13 -13.97
N GLU A 328 -3.25 13.92 -13.50
CA GLU A 328 -2.97 12.98 -12.41
C GLU A 328 -3.37 13.55 -11.05
N VAL A 329 -4.24 12.82 -10.35
CA VAL A 329 -4.65 13.11 -8.96
C VAL A 329 -4.29 11.91 -8.10
N ALA A 330 -3.72 12.16 -6.92
CA ALA A 330 -3.50 11.11 -5.93
C ALA A 330 -4.08 11.51 -4.57
N LEU A 331 -4.90 10.64 -4.00
CA LEU A 331 -5.39 10.72 -2.63
C LEU A 331 -4.77 9.58 -1.82
N THR A 332 -4.23 9.93 -0.66
CA THR A 332 -3.77 8.98 0.33
C THR A 332 -4.25 9.44 1.69
N ALA A 333 -4.88 8.54 2.45
CA ALA A 333 -5.26 8.81 3.82
C ALA A 333 -5.02 7.58 4.67
N ALA A 334 -4.59 7.79 5.90
CA ALA A 334 -4.50 6.73 6.88
C ALA A 334 -4.67 7.31 8.27
N GLY A 335 -5.02 6.44 9.20
CA GLY A 335 -5.07 6.78 10.60
C GLY A 335 -5.25 5.56 11.45
N GLY A 336 -5.21 5.76 12.76
CA GLY A 336 -5.30 4.66 13.70
C GLY A 336 -5.21 5.08 15.14
N LEU A 337 -5.37 4.07 16.00
CA LEU A 337 -5.18 4.16 17.43
C LEU A 337 -3.80 3.62 17.77
N ARG A 338 -2.81 4.53 17.84
CA ARG A 338 -1.42 4.17 18.12
C ARG A 338 -1.12 4.24 19.62
N GLN A 339 -0.21 3.40 20.08
CA GLN A 339 0.32 3.47 21.44
C GLN A 339 1.44 4.51 21.51
N ILE A 340 1.44 5.35 22.54
CA ILE A 340 2.55 6.26 22.84
C ILE A 340 3.44 5.59 23.87
N ALA A 341 4.77 5.57 23.68
CA ALA A 341 5.65 5.00 24.71
C ALA A 341 5.61 5.84 26.00
N GLY A 342 5.48 5.12 27.11
CA GLY A 342 5.43 5.64 28.46
C GLY A 342 5.18 4.50 29.45
N ARG A 343 5.15 4.80 30.74
CA ARG A 343 4.85 3.80 31.80
C ARG A 343 3.35 3.43 31.87
N SER A 344 2.49 4.12 31.12
CA SER A 344 1.05 3.88 31.04
C SER A 344 0.64 3.45 29.63
N GLU A 345 -0.43 2.66 29.52
CA GLU A 345 -1.07 2.31 28.24
C GLU A 345 -1.84 3.51 27.67
N THR A 346 -1.11 4.52 27.19
CA THR A 346 -1.71 5.70 26.57
C THR A 346 -1.81 5.50 25.07
N PHE A 347 -3.00 5.77 24.51
CA PHE A 347 -3.28 5.68 23.08
C PHE A 347 -3.68 7.05 22.51
N GLU A 348 -3.31 7.28 21.25
CA GLU A 348 -3.63 8.50 20.52
C GLU A 348 -4.28 8.14 19.18
N ASN A 349 -5.33 8.90 18.85
CA ASN A 349 -5.93 8.92 17.53
C ASN A 349 -5.12 9.86 16.64
N ALA A 350 -4.51 9.31 15.59
CA ALA A 350 -3.83 10.11 14.58
C ALA A 350 -4.36 9.73 13.21
N ALA A 351 -4.54 10.73 12.34
CA ALA A 351 -4.86 10.53 10.94
C ALA A 351 -4.18 11.61 10.10
N LEU A 352 -4.01 11.29 8.83
CA LEU A 352 -3.53 12.22 7.82
C LEU A 352 -4.26 12.01 6.51
N VAL A 353 -4.33 13.09 5.72
CA VAL A 353 -4.75 13.08 4.33
C VAL A 353 -3.70 13.81 3.51
N GLY A 354 -3.35 13.23 2.37
CA GLY A 354 -2.50 13.83 1.36
C GLY A 354 -3.22 13.82 0.03
N VAL A 355 -3.30 14.98 -0.61
CA VAL A 355 -3.80 15.11 -1.99
C VAL A 355 -2.70 15.69 -2.86
N HIS A 356 -2.43 15.06 -4.00
CA HIS A 356 -1.56 15.62 -5.03
C HIS A 356 -2.40 15.98 -6.26
N TYR A 357 -2.22 17.20 -6.77
CA TYR A 357 -2.84 17.66 -8.00
C TYR A 357 -1.98 18.75 -8.64
N ASP A 358 -1.76 18.66 -9.95
CA ASP A 358 -0.98 19.64 -10.74
C ASP A 358 0.40 19.95 -10.14
N GLY A 359 1.08 18.91 -9.63
CA GLY A 359 2.40 19.04 -9.01
C GLY A 359 2.40 19.61 -7.58
N ILE A 360 1.25 19.99 -7.03
CA ILE A 360 1.11 20.52 -5.68
C ILE A 360 0.67 19.43 -4.70
N PHE A 361 1.29 19.41 -3.53
CA PHE A 361 0.94 18.54 -2.42
C PHE A 361 0.17 19.30 -1.33
N TYR A 362 -1.08 18.90 -1.15
CA TYR A 362 -1.98 19.40 -0.11
C TYR A 362 -1.97 18.41 1.05
N GLU A 363 -1.32 18.81 2.13
CA GLU A 363 -1.11 18.01 3.33
C GLU A 363 -2.09 18.41 4.43
N PHE A 364 -2.75 17.42 5.03
CA PHE A 364 -3.67 17.59 6.15
C PHE A 364 -3.25 16.65 7.27
N VAL A 365 -2.59 17.21 8.28
CA VAL A 365 -1.96 16.50 9.39
C VAL A 365 -2.21 17.27 10.69
N PRO A 366 -2.08 16.63 11.87
CA PRO A 366 -2.47 17.24 13.15
C PRO A 366 -1.77 18.57 13.50
N TRP A 367 -0.64 18.88 12.87
CA TRP A 367 0.12 20.13 13.10
C TRP A 367 -0.19 21.25 12.10
N ASN A 368 -0.93 21.00 11.02
CA ASN A 368 -1.29 22.02 10.02
C ASN A 368 -2.78 22.03 9.63
N GLY A 369 -3.60 21.16 10.24
CA GLY A 369 -5.01 21.01 9.93
C GLY A 369 -5.73 20.09 10.90
N VAL A 370 -6.98 19.81 10.58
CA VAL A 370 -7.86 18.91 11.34
C VAL A 370 -8.32 17.80 10.41
N VAL A 371 -8.24 16.55 10.86
CA VAL A 371 -8.80 15.39 10.17
C VAL A 371 -9.87 14.79 11.07
N ASN A 372 -11.09 14.69 10.56
CA ASN A 372 -12.22 14.03 11.20
C ASN A 372 -12.55 12.77 10.43
N TRP A 373 -12.80 11.67 11.12
CA TRP A 373 -13.16 10.40 10.48
C TRP A 373 -14.16 9.62 11.32
N GLU A 374 -14.95 8.81 10.62
CA GLU A 374 -15.87 7.84 11.20
C GLU A 374 -15.78 6.58 10.36
N ILE A 375 -15.20 5.51 10.92
CA ILE A 375 -14.90 4.28 10.21
C ILE A 375 -15.60 3.13 10.93
N PHE A 376 -16.56 2.51 10.26
CA PHE A 376 -17.22 1.31 10.74
C PHE A 376 -16.43 0.08 10.27
N PRO A 377 -16.53 -1.07 10.97
CA PRO A 377 -15.92 -2.30 10.53
C PRO A 377 -16.26 -2.64 9.07
N TRP A 378 -17.51 -2.36 8.64
CA TRP A 378 -17.98 -2.60 7.29
C TRP A 378 -18.98 -1.52 6.84
N GLY A 379 -19.02 -1.27 5.53
CA GLY A 379 -20.13 -0.59 4.85
C GLY A 379 -20.22 0.94 4.98
N TYR A 380 -19.55 1.57 5.95
CA TYR A 380 -19.57 3.04 6.07
C TYR A 380 -18.25 3.63 6.55
N TRP A 381 -17.72 4.55 5.74
CA TRP A 381 -16.49 5.26 6.00
C TRP A 381 -16.71 6.74 5.64
N TYR A 382 -16.43 7.63 6.57
CA TYR A 382 -16.47 9.07 6.37
C TYR A 382 -15.13 9.68 6.78
N MET A 383 -14.65 10.62 5.98
CA MET A 383 -13.46 11.40 6.31
C MET A 383 -13.57 12.82 5.78
N ALA A 384 -13.19 13.79 6.60
CA ALA A 384 -13.06 15.18 6.20
C ALA A 384 -11.78 15.78 6.78
N ALA A 385 -11.09 16.59 5.98
CA ALA A 385 -9.85 17.22 6.35
C ALA A 385 -9.83 18.69 5.93
N ASP A 386 -9.39 19.57 6.82
CA ASP A 386 -9.32 21.02 6.64
C ASP A 386 -7.97 21.53 7.13
N ASN A 387 -7.24 22.31 6.32
CA ASN A 387 -5.96 22.94 6.69
C ASN A 387 -6.02 24.48 6.71
N GLY A 388 -7.23 25.05 6.79
CA GLY A 388 -7.53 26.48 6.77
C GLY A 388 -7.58 27.11 5.37
N THR A 389 -7.04 26.43 4.35
CA THR A 389 -7.03 26.92 2.96
C THR A 389 -7.77 26.01 1.99
N HIS A 390 -7.80 24.71 2.29
CA HIS A 390 -8.43 23.68 1.48
C HIS A 390 -9.28 22.80 2.37
N LEU A 391 -10.35 22.26 1.80
CA LEU A 391 -11.23 21.28 2.42
C LEU A 391 -11.28 20.05 1.52
N VAL A 392 -11.10 18.86 2.10
CA VAL A 392 -11.28 17.58 1.45
C VAL A 392 -12.34 16.80 2.22
N SER A 393 -13.32 16.23 1.54
CA SER A 393 -14.30 15.33 2.14
C SER A 393 -14.49 14.10 1.27
N SER A 394 -14.48 12.94 1.88
CA SER A 394 -14.77 11.66 1.24
C SER A 394 -15.81 10.91 2.05
N VAL A 395 -16.77 10.31 1.34
CA VAL A 395 -17.79 9.45 1.91
C VAL A 395 -17.81 8.18 1.08
N HIS A 396 -17.67 7.04 1.74
CA HIS A 396 -17.83 5.75 1.12
C HIS A 396 -18.91 4.97 1.84
N VAL A 397 -19.90 4.52 1.07
CA VAL A 397 -20.98 3.65 1.53
C VAL A 397 -20.95 2.40 0.66
N SER A 398 -20.72 1.25 1.27
CA SER A 398 -20.80 -0.05 0.60
C SER A 398 -21.94 -0.86 1.19
N ILE A 399 -22.74 -1.45 0.31
CA ILE A 399 -23.81 -2.39 0.68
C ILE A 399 -23.25 -3.83 0.77
N ILE A 400 -21.98 -4.02 0.40
CA ILE A 400 -21.31 -5.33 0.33
C ILE A 400 -20.39 -5.49 1.54
N HIS A 401 -20.50 -6.64 2.20
CA HIS A 401 -19.59 -7.03 3.29
C HIS A 401 -18.31 -7.61 2.67
N GLY A 402 -17.18 -6.92 2.78
CA GLY A 402 -15.88 -7.39 2.27
C GLY A 402 -14.86 -6.26 2.04
N LEU A 403 -13.59 -6.63 1.87
CA LEU A 403 -12.53 -5.70 1.44
C LEU A 403 -12.96 -5.04 0.12
N THR A 404 -13.07 -3.72 0.13
CA THR A 404 -13.21 -2.91 -1.09
C THR A 404 -11.89 -2.18 -1.26
N VAL A 405 -11.13 -2.46 -2.31
CA VAL A 405 -9.76 -1.95 -2.55
C VAL A 405 -9.73 -0.89 -3.63
#